data_AF-A0A6L4YTY6-F1
#
_entry.id   AF-A0A6L4YTY6-F1
#
_cell.length_a   1.000
_cell.length_b   1.000
_cell.length_c   1.000
_cell.angle_alpha   90.00
_cell.angle_beta   90.00
_cell.angle_gamma   90.00
#
_symmetry.space_group_name_H-M   'P 1'
#
loop_
_entity.id
_entity.type
_entity.pdbx_description
1 polymer ?
#
loop_
_entity_poly.entity_id
_entity_poly.type
_entity_poly.pdbx_seq_one_letter_code
_entity_poly.pdbx_strand_id
1 'polypeptide(L)'
;MKKLLFLLTGIFLLSGTEQVFSQQNTYCNPMNLDYGYTPIPNFSEWGKHRATADPVITLYKGDYYLFSTNQWGYWWSPDLSNWNFVARSFLKPYHKVYDDLCAPAVWVQGDTLLVFGSTYSSSFPIWMSTNPKANEWKEAIDSLEIGGWDPSFFTDDDGKLYMYNGSSNNFPIYGIELNRKTFKPYGTRKEMLLLNEKRYGWHRFGEHMDNTFLDPFIEGSWMNRHNGRYYLQYGAPGTEFSGYADGVAVSDSPLGNFTHQPLPFSYKPGGFARGAGHGATFADNYGNYWHVSTIAISVKNNFERRLGLWPAGFDEDGMMYCNTTFGDYPHYLPKGKANHLESRFTGWMLLNYNKPVSVSSTYGGFYPNNAVDEDIRTYWSAATSGKNEWIISDLGALSTVNAVQINYADQDAEFLGKSSGVFHQYRIWSSTDGKKWQLIVDKSRNDKDVPHDYAELRNPVECRFIKLENIHMPTGKFALSGLRVFGKGHGSKPEKVKELIVLRTENDKRSAWLKWPVVDNATGYNIYLGTAPDKLYNCIMVLGRNEYWLKTMDKDLPFYFTIEAFNENGISERTQIIKSE
;
A
#
# COMPACT_ATOMS: atom_id res chain seq x y z
N MET A 1 8.53 15.37 79.58
CA MET A 1 7.48 15.07 78.59
C MET A 1 8.03 15.29 77.19
N LYS A 2 8.16 14.22 76.39
CA LYS A 2 8.04 14.14 74.92
C LYS A 2 8.75 12.85 74.47
N LYS A 3 7.94 11.81 74.22
CA LYS A 3 8.36 10.57 73.55
C LYS A 3 8.46 10.88 72.06
N LEU A 4 9.60 10.60 71.44
CA LEU A 4 9.77 10.69 69.99
C LEU A 4 9.40 9.32 69.39
N LEU A 5 8.31 9.30 68.63
CA LEU A 5 7.81 8.13 67.91
C LEU A 5 8.50 8.12 66.53
N PHE A 6 9.34 7.13 66.25
CA PHE A 6 9.87 6.91 64.89
C PHE A 6 8.82 6.16 64.07
N LEU A 7 8.24 6.84 63.08
CA LEU A 7 7.35 6.27 62.09
C LEU A 7 8.19 5.66 60.96
N LEU A 8 8.16 4.33 60.81
CA LEU A 8 8.71 3.63 59.65
C LEU A 8 7.66 3.66 58.53
N THR A 9 7.82 4.57 57.57
CA THR A 9 7.09 4.54 56.30
C THR A 9 7.78 3.57 55.34
N GLY A 10 7.17 2.40 55.14
CA GLY A 10 7.57 1.47 54.07
C GLY A 10 7.16 2.03 52.71
N ILE A 11 8.16 2.34 51.87
CA ILE A 11 7.95 2.68 50.47
C ILE A 11 7.73 1.37 49.71
N PHE A 12 6.49 1.09 49.34
CA PHE A 12 6.17 0.11 48.31
C PHE A 12 6.65 0.65 46.96
N LEU A 13 7.80 0.15 46.48
CA LEU A 13 8.22 0.30 45.09
C LEU A 13 7.28 -0.54 44.22
N LEU A 14 6.21 0.10 43.73
CA LEU A 14 5.45 -0.40 42.58
C LEU A 14 6.41 -0.38 41.37
N SER A 15 6.99 -1.53 41.05
CA SER A 15 7.65 -1.77 39.77
C SER A 15 6.59 -1.81 38.67
N GLY A 16 6.10 -0.63 38.29
CA GLY A 16 5.42 -0.46 37.02
C GLY A 16 6.46 -0.71 35.93
N THR A 17 6.33 -1.82 35.20
CA THR A 17 6.98 -1.97 33.91
C THR A 17 6.34 -0.96 32.98
N GLU A 18 6.83 0.27 32.95
CA GLU A 18 6.55 1.18 31.86
C GLU A 18 7.11 0.52 30.60
N GLN A 19 6.19 0.08 29.75
CA GLN A 19 6.51 -0.49 28.46
C GLN A 19 6.92 0.68 27.57
N VAL A 20 8.20 1.06 27.66
CA VAL A 20 8.82 1.98 26.72
C VAL A 20 8.75 1.29 25.36
N PHE A 21 7.79 1.69 24.54
CA PHE A 21 7.67 1.23 23.16
C PHE A 21 8.94 1.69 22.44
N SER A 22 9.78 0.72 22.03
CA SER A 22 10.86 0.99 21.10
C SER A 22 10.26 1.58 19.83
N GLN A 23 10.91 2.59 19.24
CA GLN A 23 10.50 3.09 17.93
C GLN A 23 10.53 1.92 16.93
N GLN A 24 9.42 1.72 16.24
CA GLN A 24 9.27 0.72 15.19
C GLN A 24 10.26 1.05 14.06
N ASN A 25 11.04 0.06 13.64
CA ASN A 25 12.11 0.27 12.64
C ASN A 25 11.68 -0.20 11.25
N THR A 26 10.69 -1.06 11.21
CA THR A 26 10.22 -1.74 10.00
C THR A 26 8.74 -1.52 9.79
N TYR A 27 8.28 -1.64 8.55
CA TYR A 27 6.87 -1.59 8.19
C TYR A 27 6.54 -2.72 7.23
N CYS A 28 5.26 -3.01 7.06
CA CYS A 28 4.77 -4.00 6.12
C CYS A 28 3.49 -3.46 5.46
N ASN A 29 3.33 -3.67 4.15
CA ASN A 29 2.09 -3.35 3.47
C ASN A 29 1.03 -4.46 3.66
N PRO A 30 -0.28 -4.15 3.62
CA PRO A 30 -0.86 -2.80 3.52
C PRO A 30 -0.56 -1.95 4.77
N MET A 31 -0.55 -0.63 4.62
CA MET A 31 -0.31 0.29 5.73
C MET A 31 -1.35 0.12 6.85
N ASN A 32 -0.94 0.21 8.11
CA ASN A 32 -1.86 0.16 9.25
C ASN A 32 -2.43 1.55 9.57
N LEU A 33 -3.60 1.86 9.01
CA LEU A 33 -4.33 3.10 9.25
C LEU A 33 -5.72 2.77 9.81
N ASP A 34 -6.30 3.69 10.56
CA ASP A 34 -7.68 3.61 11.07
C ASP A 34 -8.69 3.92 9.94
N TYR A 35 -8.67 3.11 8.88
CA TYR A 35 -9.46 3.31 7.68
C TYR A 35 -10.96 3.49 7.97
N GLY A 36 -11.58 4.44 7.28
CA GLY A 36 -13.02 4.58 7.21
C GLY A 36 -13.68 3.42 6.46
N TYR A 37 -14.95 3.18 6.76
CA TYR A 37 -15.81 2.28 6.00
C TYR A 37 -16.31 2.99 4.75
N THR A 38 -16.63 2.24 3.70
CA THR A 38 -17.26 2.83 2.51
C THR A 38 -18.51 3.64 2.94
N PRO A 39 -18.59 4.95 2.61
CA PRO A 39 -19.74 5.76 3.02
C PRO A 39 -20.93 5.61 2.07
N ILE A 40 -20.74 4.92 0.93
CA ILE A 40 -21.73 4.80 -0.15
C ILE A 40 -22.60 3.57 0.12
N PRO A 41 -23.91 3.72 0.38
CA PRO A 41 -24.78 2.60 0.74
C PRO A 41 -24.80 1.48 -0.30
N ASN A 42 -24.91 1.82 -1.59
CA ASN A 42 -24.99 0.84 -2.67
C ASN A 42 -23.68 0.05 -2.83
N PHE A 43 -22.53 0.59 -2.40
CA PHE A 43 -21.26 -0.13 -2.43
C PHE A 43 -21.11 -1.08 -1.25
N SER A 44 -22.06 -1.06 -0.29
CA SER A 44 -21.99 -1.84 0.94
C SER A 44 -23.00 -2.99 1.00
N GLU A 45 -23.77 -3.20 -0.06
CA GLU A 45 -24.89 -4.17 -0.08
C GLU A 45 -24.43 -5.62 0.10
N TRP A 46 -23.22 -5.97 -0.34
CA TRP A 46 -22.63 -7.31 -0.16
C TRP A 46 -21.79 -7.42 1.12
N GLY A 47 -21.83 -6.39 1.96
CA GLY A 47 -21.10 -6.33 3.22
C GLY A 47 -20.42 -4.98 3.37
N LYS A 48 -20.62 -4.35 4.52
CA LYS A 48 -19.88 -3.16 4.90
C LYS A 48 -18.41 -3.52 5.11
N HIS A 49 -17.53 -2.60 4.73
CA HIS A 49 -16.09 -2.82 4.73
C HIS A 49 -15.34 -1.50 4.79
N ARG A 50 -14.15 -1.54 5.38
CA ARG A 50 -13.16 -0.48 5.28
C ARG A 50 -12.73 -0.34 3.84
N ALA A 51 -12.55 0.90 3.40
CA ALA A 51 -12.04 1.19 2.08
C ALA A 51 -11.38 2.58 2.06
N THR A 52 -10.22 2.67 1.41
CA THR A 52 -9.66 3.93 0.96
C THR A 52 -8.76 3.66 -0.24
N ALA A 53 -8.45 4.71 -0.98
CA ALA A 53 -7.59 4.65 -2.15
C ALA A 53 -7.06 6.04 -2.48
N ASP A 54 -6.35 6.14 -3.59
CA ASP A 54 -5.98 7.39 -4.23
C ASP A 54 -5.15 8.29 -3.29
N PRO A 55 -4.11 7.76 -2.62
CA PRO A 55 -3.40 8.47 -1.57
C PRO A 55 -2.47 9.55 -2.10
N VAL A 56 -2.39 10.65 -1.36
CA VAL A 56 -1.34 11.66 -1.49
C VAL A 56 -0.63 11.83 -0.16
N ILE A 57 0.69 11.63 -0.14
CA ILE A 57 1.55 12.03 0.97
C ILE A 57 2.34 13.27 0.55
N THR A 58 2.26 14.31 1.38
CA THR A 58 3.01 15.56 1.18
C THR A 58 3.80 15.89 2.43
N LEU A 59 5.08 16.26 2.26
CA LEU A 59 5.92 16.76 3.33
C LEU A 59 5.61 18.25 3.57
N TYR A 60 5.24 18.61 4.80
CA TYR A 60 4.91 19.98 5.16
C TYR A 60 5.42 20.30 6.56
N LYS A 61 6.29 21.32 6.66
CA LYS A 61 6.94 21.75 7.91
C LYS A 61 7.62 20.61 8.70
N GLY A 62 8.17 19.63 7.98
CA GLY A 62 8.93 18.51 8.56
C GLY A 62 8.10 17.26 8.90
N ASP A 63 6.77 17.32 8.78
CA ASP A 63 5.88 16.17 8.98
C ASP A 63 5.25 15.70 7.66
N TYR A 64 4.90 14.43 7.60
CA TYR A 64 4.16 13.82 6.50
C TYR A 64 2.67 14.00 6.72
N TYR A 65 1.94 14.45 5.70
CA TYR A 65 0.48 14.53 5.70
C TYR A 65 -0.07 13.59 4.64
N LEU A 66 -0.96 12.68 5.04
CA LEU A 66 -1.60 11.71 4.16
C LEU A 66 -3.09 12.05 4.01
N PHE A 67 -3.53 12.20 2.77
CA PHE A 67 -4.93 12.31 2.39
C PHE A 67 -5.27 11.16 1.46
N SER A 68 -6.49 10.63 1.56
CA SER A 68 -6.95 9.55 0.71
C SER A 68 -8.48 9.52 0.66
N THR A 69 -9.02 8.76 -0.29
CA THR A 69 -10.45 8.74 -0.60
C THR A 69 -11.33 8.35 0.60
N ASN A 70 -12.31 9.20 0.90
CA ASN A 70 -13.46 8.97 1.79
C ASN A 70 -13.16 8.70 3.27
N GLN A 71 -12.15 9.38 3.81
CA GLN A 71 -11.71 9.17 5.19
C GLN A 71 -12.29 10.15 6.20
N TRP A 72 -13.01 11.19 5.74
CA TRP A 72 -13.56 12.27 6.59
C TRP A 72 -12.49 12.90 7.50
N GLY A 73 -11.32 13.13 6.92
CA GLY A 73 -10.16 13.67 7.58
C GLY A 73 -8.88 13.32 6.84
N TYR A 74 -7.77 13.41 7.55
CA TYR A 74 -6.43 13.14 7.05
C TYR A 74 -5.53 12.70 8.19
N TRP A 75 -4.37 12.13 7.86
CA TRP A 75 -3.37 11.77 8.85
C TRP A 75 -2.16 12.68 8.78
N TRP A 76 -1.47 12.80 9.90
CA TRP A 76 -0.09 13.26 9.90
C TRP A 76 0.82 12.28 10.64
N SER A 77 2.08 12.21 10.23
CA SER A 77 3.10 11.38 10.86
C SER A 77 4.45 12.10 10.87
N PRO A 78 5.25 11.97 11.93
CA PRO A 78 6.63 12.45 11.93
C PRO A 78 7.62 11.46 11.28
N ASP A 79 7.22 10.19 11.08
CA ASP A 79 8.15 9.08 10.79
C ASP A 79 7.64 8.03 9.78
N LEU A 80 6.50 8.30 9.10
CA LEU A 80 5.79 7.38 8.19
C LEU A 80 5.25 6.10 8.83
N SER A 81 5.35 5.95 10.15
CA SER A 81 4.89 4.77 10.88
C SER A 81 3.76 5.13 11.85
N ASN A 82 3.99 6.14 12.68
CA ASN A 82 3.05 6.60 13.69
C ASN A 82 2.14 7.66 13.07
N TRP A 83 0.97 7.23 12.59
CA TRP A 83 -0.02 8.09 11.97
C TRP A 83 -1.05 8.59 13.00
N ASN A 84 -1.34 9.89 12.96
CA ASN A 84 -2.30 10.57 13.82
C ASN A 84 -3.43 11.12 12.95
N PHE A 85 -4.64 10.60 13.13
CA PHE A 85 -5.80 11.02 12.36
C PHE A 85 -6.39 12.34 12.89
N VAL A 86 -6.76 13.22 11.98
CA VAL A 86 -7.46 14.48 12.24
C VAL A 86 -8.80 14.44 11.50
N ALA A 87 -9.89 14.32 12.25
CA ALA A 87 -11.24 14.27 11.68
C ALA A 87 -11.66 15.63 11.12
N ARG A 88 -12.10 15.65 9.87
CA ARG A 88 -12.56 16.85 9.16
C ARG A 88 -13.36 16.49 7.92
N SER A 89 -14.52 17.12 7.75
CA SER A 89 -15.18 17.18 6.45
C SER A 89 -14.72 18.40 5.65
N PHE A 90 -14.46 18.20 4.37
CA PHE A 90 -14.15 19.25 3.40
C PHE A 90 -15.35 19.63 2.53
N LEU A 91 -16.48 18.95 2.71
CA LEU A 91 -17.76 19.34 2.13
C LEU A 91 -18.34 20.59 2.79
N LYS A 92 -19.05 21.38 1.99
CA LYS A 92 -19.87 22.52 2.43
C LYS A 92 -21.30 22.04 2.68
N PRO A 93 -22.11 22.75 3.48
CA PRO A 93 -23.47 22.31 3.83
C PRO A 93 -24.40 22.03 2.63
N TYR A 94 -24.15 22.65 1.48
CA TYR A 94 -24.90 22.47 0.26
C TYR A 94 -24.42 21.29 -0.61
N HIS A 95 -23.26 20.69 -0.33
CA HIS A 95 -22.85 19.44 -0.98
C HIS A 95 -23.67 18.27 -0.43
N LYS A 96 -24.52 17.68 -1.28
CA LYS A 96 -25.39 16.55 -0.94
C LYS A 96 -24.87 15.27 -1.59
N VAL A 97 -23.67 14.86 -1.19
CA VAL A 97 -22.96 13.67 -1.69
C VAL A 97 -22.52 12.79 -0.52
N TYR A 98 -22.20 11.53 -0.80
CA TYR A 98 -21.74 10.57 0.23
C TYR A 98 -20.23 10.64 0.46
N ASP A 99 -19.49 10.99 -0.58
CA ASP A 99 -18.04 11.10 -0.61
C ASP A 99 -17.57 12.51 -0.23
N ASP A 100 -16.65 12.60 0.73
CA ASP A 100 -16.18 13.88 1.28
C ASP A 100 -14.96 14.43 0.53
N LEU A 101 -13.97 13.56 0.35
CA LEU A 101 -12.83 13.75 -0.53
C LEU A 101 -12.65 12.44 -1.29
N CYS A 102 -12.94 12.45 -2.59
CA CYS A 102 -12.51 11.41 -3.51
C CYS A 102 -11.21 11.88 -4.21
N ALA A 103 -10.24 10.99 -4.41
CA ALA A 103 -8.94 11.24 -5.05
C ALA A 103 -8.39 12.67 -4.78
N PRO A 104 -8.06 12.98 -3.50
CA PRO A 104 -7.74 14.34 -3.11
C PRO A 104 -6.42 14.82 -3.70
N ALA A 105 -6.40 16.07 -4.18
CA ALA A 105 -5.18 16.78 -4.52
C ALA A 105 -4.66 17.56 -3.31
N VAL A 106 -3.38 17.39 -2.98
CA VAL A 106 -2.74 18.07 -1.85
C VAL A 106 -1.38 18.59 -2.26
N TRP A 107 -1.13 19.89 -2.05
CA TRP A 107 0.14 20.51 -2.42
C TRP A 107 0.51 21.64 -1.46
N VAL A 108 1.79 22.02 -1.47
CA VAL A 108 2.31 23.11 -0.64
C VAL A 108 2.59 24.32 -1.52
N GLN A 109 2.19 25.50 -1.06
CA GLN A 109 2.59 26.79 -1.64
C GLN A 109 3.16 27.68 -0.56
N GLY A 110 4.49 27.84 -0.58
CA GLY A 110 5.18 28.59 0.47
C GLY A 110 4.98 27.93 1.83
N ASP A 111 4.34 28.63 2.76
CA ASP A 111 4.10 28.17 4.13
C ASP A 111 2.70 27.58 4.36
N THR A 112 1.97 27.28 3.27
CA THR A 112 0.57 26.88 3.29
C THR A 112 0.37 25.52 2.63
N LEU A 113 -0.38 24.63 3.28
CA LEU A 113 -0.89 23.38 2.72
C LEU A 113 -2.27 23.61 2.10
N LEU A 114 -2.49 23.14 0.88
CA LEU A 114 -3.77 23.27 0.16
C LEU A 114 -4.36 21.90 -0.18
N VAL A 115 -5.68 21.82 -0.23
CA VAL A 115 -6.45 20.59 -0.50
C VAL A 115 -7.62 20.89 -1.45
N PHE A 116 -7.82 20.00 -2.42
CA PHE A 116 -8.97 20.00 -3.33
C PHE A 116 -9.45 18.56 -3.57
N GLY A 117 -10.76 18.35 -3.78
CA GLY A 117 -11.34 17.03 -4.02
C GLY A 117 -11.65 16.78 -5.50
N SER A 118 -11.65 15.51 -5.92
CA SER A 118 -12.05 15.08 -7.27
C SER A 118 -13.53 15.35 -7.54
N THR A 119 -13.83 16.30 -8.43
CA THR A 119 -15.21 16.66 -8.80
C THR A 119 -15.29 17.55 -10.03
N TYR A 120 -16.33 17.40 -10.86
CA TYR A 120 -16.72 18.40 -11.87
C TYR A 120 -17.79 19.37 -11.38
N SER A 121 -18.18 19.31 -10.11
CA SER A 121 -18.98 20.38 -9.53
C SER A 121 -18.20 21.69 -9.57
N SER A 122 -18.86 22.76 -10.02
CA SER A 122 -18.27 24.10 -10.03
C SER A 122 -18.23 24.75 -8.64
N SER A 123 -18.78 24.11 -7.60
CA SER A 123 -18.98 24.70 -6.27
C SER A 123 -18.03 24.17 -5.19
N PHE A 124 -17.00 23.40 -5.55
CA PHE A 124 -16.12 22.81 -4.55
C PHE A 124 -14.97 23.77 -4.17
N PRO A 125 -14.75 24.06 -2.87
CA PRO A 125 -13.70 24.97 -2.44
C PRO A 125 -12.29 24.40 -2.56
N ILE A 126 -11.30 25.29 -2.72
CA ILE A 126 -9.91 24.97 -2.35
C ILE A 126 -9.73 25.37 -0.89
N TRP A 127 -9.32 24.42 -0.07
CA TRP A 127 -9.04 24.64 1.34
C TRP A 127 -7.56 24.91 1.56
N MET A 128 -7.22 25.75 2.53
CA MET A 128 -5.85 26.06 2.91
C MET A 128 -5.65 26.02 4.43
N SER A 129 -4.46 25.62 4.86
CA SER A 129 -4.06 25.61 6.27
C SER A 129 -2.59 25.95 6.45
N THR A 130 -2.30 26.80 7.46
CA THR A 130 -0.95 27.02 7.97
C THR A 130 -0.66 26.17 9.22
N ASN A 131 -1.69 25.57 9.83
CA ASN A 131 -1.62 24.77 11.05
C ASN A 131 -2.56 23.53 10.99
N PRO A 132 -2.31 22.60 10.05
CA PRO A 132 -3.20 21.46 9.84
C PRO A 132 -3.16 20.44 10.98
N LYS A 133 -2.14 20.44 11.85
CA LYS A 133 -2.15 19.59 13.07
C LYS A 133 -3.27 19.98 14.04
N ALA A 134 -3.61 21.27 14.12
CA ALA A 134 -4.68 21.78 14.96
C ALA A 134 -6.06 21.79 14.27
N ASN A 135 -6.18 21.20 13.06
CA ASN A 135 -7.40 21.23 12.25
C ASN A 135 -7.86 22.65 11.88
N GLU A 136 -6.94 23.61 11.78
CA GLU A 136 -7.24 24.99 11.43
C GLU A 136 -7.21 25.19 9.92
N TRP A 137 -8.37 25.27 9.28
CA TRP A 137 -8.50 25.44 7.83
C TRP A 137 -9.46 26.56 7.48
N LYS A 138 -9.19 27.23 6.38
CA LYS A 138 -10.07 28.21 5.75
C LYS A 138 -10.10 28.03 4.24
N GLU A 139 -11.05 28.65 3.58
CA GLU A 139 -11.13 28.66 2.13
C GLU A 139 -10.04 29.56 1.55
N ALA A 140 -9.27 29.03 0.60
CA ALA A 140 -8.44 29.84 -0.28
C ALA A 140 -9.31 30.54 -1.33
N ILE A 141 -10.25 29.77 -1.89
CA ILE A 141 -11.39 30.23 -2.70
C ILE A 141 -12.60 29.35 -2.39
N ASP A 142 -13.81 29.90 -2.51
CA ASP A 142 -15.06 29.17 -2.23
C ASP A 142 -15.38 28.14 -3.33
N SER A 143 -14.97 28.37 -4.58
CA SER A 143 -15.39 27.55 -5.73
C SER A 143 -14.33 27.52 -6.84
N LEU A 144 -13.81 26.34 -7.19
CA LEU A 144 -12.97 26.14 -8.37
C LEU A 144 -13.83 25.68 -9.57
N GLU A 145 -14.28 26.64 -10.39
CA GLU A 145 -15.25 26.40 -11.47
C GLU A 145 -14.85 25.32 -12.48
N ILE A 146 -13.56 25.20 -12.81
CA ILE A 146 -13.08 24.25 -13.82
C ILE A 146 -13.18 22.78 -13.37
N GLY A 147 -13.32 22.54 -12.06
CA GLY A 147 -13.33 21.21 -11.45
C GLY A 147 -12.20 20.31 -11.96
N GLY A 148 -12.44 19.01 -11.98
CA GLY A 148 -11.56 17.98 -12.52
C GLY A 148 -11.67 16.70 -11.69
N TRP A 149 -11.91 15.57 -12.36
CA TRP A 149 -11.66 14.28 -11.74
C TRP A 149 -10.17 14.02 -11.60
N ASP A 150 -9.79 13.41 -10.50
CA ASP A 150 -8.44 13.05 -10.08
C ASP A 150 -7.44 14.20 -10.26
N PRO A 151 -7.74 15.34 -9.62
CA PRO A 151 -6.93 16.53 -9.75
C PRO A 151 -5.56 16.33 -9.10
N SER A 152 -4.55 16.96 -9.67
CA SER A 152 -3.23 17.13 -9.06
C SER A 152 -2.70 18.52 -9.36
N PHE A 153 -2.05 19.12 -8.37
CA PHE A 153 -1.50 20.47 -8.47
C PHE A 153 0.01 20.42 -8.26
N PHE A 154 0.71 21.09 -9.16
CA PHE A 154 2.16 21.13 -9.16
C PHE A 154 2.63 22.59 -9.17
N THR A 155 3.41 22.97 -8.17
CA THR A 155 4.08 24.27 -8.15
C THR A 155 5.51 24.07 -8.62
N ASP A 156 5.85 24.67 -9.76
CA ASP A 156 7.17 24.54 -10.37
C ASP A 156 8.19 25.49 -9.68
N ASP A 157 9.49 25.27 -9.92
CA ASP A 157 10.57 26.06 -9.32
C ASP A 157 10.56 27.53 -9.77
N ASP A 158 9.96 27.81 -10.94
CA ASP A 158 9.72 29.19 -11.41
C ASP A 158 8.53 29.87 -10.72
N GLY A 159 7.85 29.14 -9.83
CA GLY A 159 6.73 29.60 -9.01
C GLY A 159 5.37 29.52 -9.69
N LYS A 160 5.28 29.02 -10.93
CA LYS A 160 4.00 28.78 -11.62
C LYS A 160 3.26 27.60 -11.02
N LEU A 161 1.93 27.64 -11.16
CA LEU A 161 1.03 26.60 -10.69
C LEU A 161 0.40 25.90 -11.90
N TYR A 162 0.50 24.58 -11.93
CA TYR A 162 -0.14 23.73 -12.92
C TYR A 162 -1.16 22.82 -12.24
N MET A 163 -2.24 22.54 -12.96
CA MET A 163 -3.21 21.52 -12.59
C MET A 163 -3.24 20.46 -13.68
N TYR A 164 -3.26 19.20 -13.25
CA TYR A 164 -3.47 18.02 -14.08
C TYR A 164 -4.73 17.31 -13.59
N ASN A 165 -5.52 16.74 -14.50
CA ASN A 165 -6.74 16.04 -14.13
C ASN A 165 -7.21 15.10 -15.26
N GLY A 166 -7.96 14.06 -14.90
CA GLY A 166 -8.60 13.14 -15.82
C GLY A 166 -8.80 11.77 -15.16
N SER A 167 -9.96 11.15 -15.40
CA SER A 167 -10.22 9.73 -15.17
C SER A 167 -11.19 9.27 -16.26
N SER A 168 -10.70 8.48 -17.21
CA SER A 168 -11.51 8.08 -18.37
C SER A 168 -10.87 6.93 -19.14
N ASN A 169 -11.70 6.17 -19.83
CA ASN A 169 -11.29 5.24 -20.88
C ASN A 169 -11.43 5.80 -22.30
N ASN A 170 -11.76 7.09 -22.43
CA ASN A 170 -11.94 7.76 -23.73
C ASN A 170 -11.22 9.10 -23.81
N PHE A 171 -11.17 9.86 -22.71
CA PHE A 171 -10.55 11.18 -22.65
C PHE A 171 -9.14 11.13 -22.08
N PRO A 172 -8.23 12.03 -22.52
CA PRO A 172 -6.87 12.08 -22.01
C PRO A 172 -6.82 12.61 -20.58
N ILE A 173 -5.64 12.48 -19.96
CA ILE A 173 -5.24 13.42 -18.91
C ILE A 173 -5.12 14.80 -19.54
N TYR A 174 -5.62 15.81 -18.84
CA TYR A 174 -5.53 17.21 -19.21
C TYR A 174 -4.54 17.95 -18.31
N GLY A 175 -3.97 19.05 -18.83
CA GLY A 175 -3.07 19.93 -18.10
C GLY A 175 -3.40 21.40 -18.37
N ILE A 176 -3.23 22.25 -17.36
CA ILE A 176 -3.48 23.69 -17.48
C ILE A 176 -2.62 24.50 -16.50
N GLU A 177 -2.18 25.69 -16.89
CA GLU A 177 -1.55 26.64 -15.97
C GLU A 177 -2.63 27.46 -15.27
N LEU A 178 -2.48 27.69 -13.97
CA LEU A 178 -3.38 28.46 -13.14
C LEU A 178 -2.68 29.68 -12.56
N ASN A 179 -3.42 30.77 -12.40
CA ASN A 179 -2.97 31.88 -11.59
C ASN A 179 -2.83 31.43 -10.13
N ARG A 180 -1.61 31.49 -9.59
CA ARG A 180 -1.31 31.00 -8.24
C ARG A 180 -2.09 31.67 -7.10
N LYS A 181 -2.62 32.88 -7.30
CA LYS A 181 -3.38 33.59 -6.25
C LYS A 181 -4.89 33.37 -6.36
N THR A 182 -5.41 33.35 -7.59
CA THR A 182 -6.87 33.30 -7.83
C THR A 182 -7.35 31.93 -8.30
N PHE A 183 -6.43 31.02 -8.63
CA PHE A 183 -6.67 29.72 -9.25
C PHE A 183 -7.41 29.76 -10.59
N LYS A 184 -7.54 30.96 -11.19
CA LYS A 184 -8.14 31.11 -12.51
C LYS A 184 -7.23 30.52 -13.58
N PRO A 185 -7.77 29.80 -14.57
CA PRO A 185 -6.98 29.21 -15.63
C PRO A 185 -6.40 30.26 -16.58
N TYR A 186 -5.17 30.00 -17.06
CA TYR A 186 -4.62 30.69 -18.21
C TYR A 186 -4.96 29.92 -19.49
N GLY A 187 -6.06 30.32 -20.13
CA GLY A 187 -6.56 29.69 -21.35
C GLY A 187 -7.41 28.44 -21.07
N THR A 188 -7.31 27.45 -21.95
CA THR A 188 -8.07 26.19 -21.87
C THR A 188 -7.15 25.01 -21.55
N ARG A 189 -7.74 23.92 -21.06
CA ARG A 189 -7.03 22.65 -20.84
C ARG A 189 -6.36 22.17 -22.13
N LYS A 190 -5.14 21.64 -21.98
CA LYS A 190 -4.41 20.93 -23.03
C LYS A 190 -4.53 19.43 -22.81
N GLU A 191 -4.69 18.68 -23.88
CA GLU A 191 -4.60 17.22 -23.85
C GLU A 191 -3.14 16.81 -23.65
N MET A 192 -2.89 15.96 -22.66
CA MET A 192 -1.53 15.63 -22.22
C MET A 192 -1.14 14.22 -22.59
N LEU A 193 -2.01 13.25 -22.30
CA LEU A 193 -1.64 11.84 -22.35
C LEU A 193 -2.87 10.94 -22.53
N LEU A 194 -2.76 9.99 -23.46
CA LEU A 194 -3.62 8.82 -23.58
C LEU A 194 -2.76 7.56 -23.38
N LEU A 195 -3.41 6.47 -23.03
CA LEU A 195 -2.81 5.15 -23.11
C LEU A 195 -2.57 4.76 -24.57
N ASN A 196 -1.70 3.77 -24.74
CA ASN A 196 -1.39 3.16 -26.03
C ASN A 196 -1.30 1.65 -25.83
N GLU A 197 -2.48 1.05 -25.62
CA GLU A 197 -2.69 -0.37 -25.40
C GLU A 197 -2.24 -1.23 -26.59
N LYS A 198 -2.20 -0.65 -27.80
CA LYS A 198 -1.64 -1.29 -29.00
C LYS A 198 -0.14 -1.56 -28.89
N ARG A 199 0.59 -0.70 -28.18
CA ARG A 199 2.05 -0.85 -27.99
C ARG A 199 2.40 -1.48 -26.64
N TYR A 200 1.87 -0.93 -25.55
CA TYR A 200 2.20 -1.34 -24.19
C TYR A 200 1.14 -2.32 -23.68
N GLY A 201 1.56 -3.53 -23.35
CA GLY A 201 0.65 -4.57 -22.88
C GLY A 201 -0.04 -4.22 -21.55
N TRP A 202 0.69 -3.57 -20.64
CA TRP A 202 0.17 -3.20 -19.32
C TRP A 202 -0.88 -2.08 -19.38
N HIS A 203 -0.98 -1.38 -20.51
CA HIS A 203 -2.05 -0.41 -20.77
C HIS A 203 -3.39 -1.07 -21.12
N ARG A 204 -3.53 -2.40 -21.08
CA ARG A 204 -4.79 -3.09 -21.39
C ARG A 204 -5.62 -3.35 -20.12
N PHE A 205 -6.91 -3.08 -20.19
CA PHE A 205 -7.89 -3.28 -19.13
C PHE A 205 -8.06 -4.75 -18.73
N GLY A 206 -8.40 -4.97 -17.45
CA GLY A 206 -8.81 -6.26 -16.90
C GLY A 206 -7.73 -6.97 -16.08
N GLU A 207 -8.16 -7.91 -15.23
CA GLU A 207 -7.28 -8.78 -14.40
C GLU A 207 -6.23 -9.51 -15.23
N HIS A 208 -6.55 -9.78 -16.50
CA HIS A 208 -5.68 -10.47 -17.44
C HIS A 208 -5.20 -9.56 -18.58
N MET A 209 -5.28 -8.23 -18.45
CA MET A 209 -4.77 -7.26 -19.42
C MET A 209 -5.14 -7.61 -20.87
N ASP A 210 -6.44 -7.78 -21.14
CA ASP A 210 -6.94 -8.34 -22.40
C ASP A 210 -8.07 -7.52 -23.07
N ASN A 211 -8.50 -6.39 -22.47
CA ASN A 211 -9.56 -5.52 -23.00
C ASN A 211 -10.87 -6.26 -23.30
N THR A 212 -11.16 -7.31 -22.55
CA THR A 212 -12.37 -8.12 -22.78
C THR A 212 -13.66 -7.40 -22.37
N PHE A 213 -13.59 -6.52 -21.38
CA PHE A 213 -14.76 -5.87 -20.78
C PHE A 213 -14.92 -4.40 -21.16
N LEU A 214 -13.85 -3.61 -21.01
CA LEU A 214 -13.83 -2.17 -21.29
C LEU A 214 -12.52 -1.77 -21.96
N ASP A 215 -12.54 -0.60 -22.59
CA ASP A 215 -11.31 0.10 -22.96
C ASP A 215 -10.55 0.55 -21.69
N PRO A 216 -9.20 0.66 -21.78
CA PRO A 216 -8.36 0.98 -20.62
C PRO A 216 -8.61 2.34 -20.01
N PHE A 217 -8.69 2.42 -18.67
CA PHE A 217 -8.76 3.68 -17.94
C PHE A 217 -7.38 4.29 -17.71
N ILE A 218 -7.27 5.60 -17.94
CA ILE A 218 -6.17 6.43 -17.47
C ILE A 218 -6.69 7.43 -16.46
N GLU A 219 -6.02 7.53 -15.31
CA GLU A 219 -6.48 8.39 -14.23
C GLU A 219 -5.35 8.82 -13.27
N GLY A 220 -5.68 9.40 -12.12
CA GLY A 220 -4.74 9.57 -11.00
C GLY A 220 -3.45 10.32 -11.35
N SER A 221 -3.58 11.50 -11.98
CA SER A 221 -2.40 12.25 -12.43
C SER A 221 -1.52 12.72 -11.27
N TRP A 222 -0.20 12.66 -11.41
CA TRP A 222 0.76 13.24 -10.45
C TRP A 222 2.00 13.77 -11.17
N MET A 223 2.63 14.82 -10.68
CA MET A 223 3.78 15.45 -11.35
C MET A 223 4.98 15.56 -10.42
N ASN A 224 6.11 15.03 -10.86
CA ASN A 224 7.42 15.33 -10.28
C ASN A 224 8.31 16.03 -11.30
N ARG A 225 9.17 16.93 -10.82
CA ARG A 225 10.28 17.49 -11.59
C ARG A 225 11.59 16.96 -11.06
N HIS A 226 12.45 16.48 -11.95
CA HIS A 226 13.76 15.95 -11.59
C HIS A 226 14.77 16.24 -12.71
N ASN A 227 15.93 16.80 -12.38
CA ASN A 227 17.00 17.17 -13.32
C ASN A 227 16.51 17.91 -14.57
N GLY A 228 15.62 18.89 -14.38
CA GLY A 228 15.10 19.73 -15.46
C GLY A 228 13.98 19.09 -16.30
N ARG A 229 13.58 17.85 -16.02
CA ARG A 229 12.53 17.12 -16.75
C ARG A 229 11.28 16.92 -15.89
N TYR A 230 10.14 16.77 -16.54
CA TYR A 230 8.82 16.59 -15.96
C TYR A 230 8.36 15.14 -16.12
N TYR A 231 7.93 14.53 -15.03
CA TYR A 231 7.51 13.14 -14.93
C TYR A 231 6.03 13.12 -14.56
N LEU A 232 5.17 13.04 -15.59
CA LEU A 232 3.73 12.88 -15.44
C LEU A 232 3.43 11.42 -15.11
N GLN A 233 3.09 11.16 -13.86
CA GLN A 233 2.56 9.89 -13.38
C GLN A 233 1.05 9.80 -13.63
N TYR A 234 0.57 8.57 -13.79
CA TYR A 234 -0.84 8.26 -14.00
C TYR A 234 -1.17 6.82 -13.58
N GLY A 235 -2.35 6.60 -13.04
CA GLY A 235 -2.90 5.28 -12.76
C GLY A 235 -3.49 4.63 -14.02
N ALA A 236 -3.24 3.33 -14.19
CA ALA A 236 -3.82 2.50 -15.25
C ALA A 236 -3.73 0.99 -14.93
N PRO A 237 -4.52 0.12 -15.61
CA PRO A 237 -5.62 0.45 -16.49
C PRO A 237 -7.01 0.25 -15.86
N GLY A 238 -7.12 -0.11 -14.58
CA GLY A 238 -8.39 -0.25 -13.85
C GLY A 238 -8.19 -0.56 -12.36
N THR A 239 -8.79 0.24 -11.48
CA THR A 239 -8.51 0.24 -10.03
C THR A 239 -8.96 -1.01 -9.29
N GLU A 240 -9.82 -1.82 -9.89
CA GLU A 240 -10.40 -3.03 -9.30
C GLU A 240 -9.53 -4.30 -9.48
N PHE A 241 -8.44 -4.22 -10.26
CA PHE A 241 -7.66 -5.40 -10.64
C PHE A 241 -6.30 -5.49 -9.95
N SER A 242 -5.79 -6.71 -9.82
CA SER A 242 -4.50 -6.97 -9.18
C SER A 242 -3.31 -6.37 -9.95
N GLY A 243 -3.49 -6.11 -11.24
CA GLY A 243 -2.52 -5.48 -12.13
C GLY A 243 -2.52 -3.95 -12.10
N TYR A 244 -3.35 -3.30 -11.27
CA TYR A 244 -3.42 -1.83 -11.21
C TYR A 244 -2.07 -1.23 -10.82
N ALA A 245 -1.64 -0.21 -11.55
CA ALA A 245 -0.27 0.28 -11.55
C ALA A 245 -0.21 1.77 -11.86
N ASP A 246 0.91 2.41 -11.53
CA ASP A 246 1.22 3.74 -12.05
C ASP A 246 2.24 3.65 -13.19
N GLY A 247 1.98 4.39 -14.26
CA GLY A 247 2.95 4.69 -15.32
C GLY A 247 3.59 6.05 -15.14
N VAL A 248 4.57 6.33 -15.99
CA VAL A 248 5.25 7.62 -16.06
C VAL A 248 5.42 7.96 -17.54
N ALA A 249 5.10 9.20 -17.90
CA ALA A 249 5.52 9.79 -19.15
C ALA A 249 6.42 11.00 -18.87
N VAL A 250 7.45 11.20 -19.69
CA VAL A 250 8.50 12.19 -19.47
C VAL A 250 8.49 13.27 -20.55
N SER A 251 8.69 14.52 -20.17
CA SER A 251 8.83 15.67 -21.08
C SER A 251 9.82 16.69 -20.54
N ASP A 252 10.28 17.59 -21.42
CA ASP A 252 11.05 18.78 -21.06
C ASP A 252 10.15 20.00 -20.78
N SER A 253 8.82 19.83 -20.86
CA SER A 253 7.81 20.87 -20.61
C SER A 253 6.71 20.36 -19.66
N PRO A 254 6.17 21.22 -18.77
CA PRO A 254 5.09 20.81 -17.87
C PRO A 254 3.75 20.56 -18.58
N LEU A 255 3.58 21.02 -19.83
CA LEU A 255 2.29 21.06 -20.53
C LEU A 255 2.29 20.43 -21.94
N GLY A 256 3.13 19.44 -22.21
CA GLY A 256 3.02 18.64 -23.45
C GLY A 256 4.28 17.88 -23.83
N ASN A 257 4.22 17.18 -24.97
CA ASN A 257 5.31 16.36 -25.55
C ASN A 257 5.78 15.20 -24.65
N PHE A 258 4.86 14.61 -23.91
CA PHE A 258 5.16 13.49 -23.02
C PHE A 258 5.41 12.20 -23.78
N THR A 259 6.46 11.48 -23.39
CA THR A 259 6.80 10.15 -23.90
C THR A 259 6.71 9.13 -22.78
N HIS A 260 5.89 8.10 -22.99
CA HIS A 260 5.71 6.99 -22.04
C HIS A 260 7.02 6.27 -21.74
N GLN A 261 7.26 5.95 -20.47
CA GLN A 261 8.13 4.85 -20.10
C GLN A 261 7.48 3.51 -20.51
N PRO A 262 8.27 2.51 -20.94
CA PRO A 262 7.73 1.29 -21.54
C PRO A 262 7.08 0.32 -20.54
N LEU A 263 7.50 0.37 -19.29
CA LEU A 263 7.03 -0.48 -18.19
C LEU A 263 6.25 0.36 -17.17
N PRO A 264 5.28 -0.24 -16.45
CA PRO A 264 4.67 0.43 -15.30
C PRO A 264 5.78 0.80 -14.30
N PHE A 265 5.74 2.05 -13.84
CA PHE A 265 6.67 2.60 -12.87
C PHE A 265 6.48 1.92 -11.51
N SER A 266 5.24 1.81 -11.03
CA SER A 266 4.88 1.14 -9.77
C SER A 266 3.97 -0.04 -10.06
N TYR A 267 4.43 -1.26 -9.76
CA TYR A 267 3.76 -2.50 -10.18
C TYR A 267 3.93 -3.63 -9.17
N LYS A 268 2.82 -4.12 -8.58
CA LYS A 268 2.80 -5.24 -7.63
C LYS A 268 1.69 -6.25 -8.00
N PRO A 269 1.89 -7.10 -9.01
CA PRO A 269 0.85 -8.01 -9.51
C PRO A 269 0.72 -9.33 -8.73
N GLY A 270 1.60 -9.59 -7.77
CA GLY A 270 1.67 -10.86 -7.04
C GLY A 270 1.93 -10.65 -5.56
N GLY A 271 1.89 -11.73 -4.77
CA GLY A 271 1.94 -11.67 -3.30
C GLY A 271 0.59 -11.38 -2.65
N PHE A 272 0.63 -11.02 -1.37
CA PHE A 272 -0.52 -10.76 -0.49
C PHE A 272 -1.23 -9.45 -0.82
N ALA A 273 -0.49 -8.35 -0.95
CA ALA A 273 -1.04 -7.02 -1.14
C ALA A 273 -0.75 -6.51 -2.56
N ARG A 274 -1.68 -6.79 -3.48
CA ARG A 274 -1.53 -6.54 -4.92
C ARG A 274 -2.11 -5.19 -5.34
N GLY A 275 -1.64 -4.69 -6.48
CA GLY A 275 -1.93 -3.36 -6.96
C GLY A 275 -0.96 -2.34 -6.36
N ALA A 276 -0.53 -1.41 -7.21
CA ALA A 276 0.33 -0.29 -6.82
C ALA A 276 0.10 0.92 -7.74
N GLY A 277 -1.17 1.25 -7.98
CA GLY A 277 -1.59 2.34 -8.88
C GLY A 277 -2.39 3.45 -8.18
N HIS A 278 -2.70 4.50 -8.91
CA HIS A 278 -3.29 5.76 -8.45
C HIS A 278 -2.61 6.24 -7.17
N GLY A 279 -1.37 6.72 -7.29
CA GLY A 279 -0.56 7.13 -6.17
C GLY A 279 0.10 8.50 -6.34
N ALA A 280 1.02 8.80 -5.40
CA ALA A 280 1.82 10.01 -5.42
C ALA A 280 3.26 9.71 -4.99
N THR A 281 4.22 10.27 -5.71
CA THR A 281 5.64 10.16 -5.36
C THR A 281 6.13 11.43 -4.67
N PHE A 282 6.67 11.26 -3.46
CA PHE A 282 7.16 12.33 -2.60
C PHE A 282 8.59 12.06 -2.12
N ALA A 283 9.31 13.13 -1.77
CA ALA A 283 10.61 13.01 -1.11
C ALA A 283 10.42 13.05 0.41
N ASP A 284 11.07 12.13 1.12
CA ASP A 284 11.08 12.11 2.58
C ASP A 284 11.97 13.22 3.19
N ASN A 285 12.01 13.32 4.52
CA ASN A 285 12.84 14.29 5.24
C ASN A 285 14.36 14.19 4.95
N TYR A 286 14.81 13.11 4.32
CA TYR A 286 16.20 12.89 3.93
C TYR A 286 16.44 13.07 2.43
N GLY A 287 15.39 13.35 1.66
CA GLY A 287 15.42 13.46 0.21
C GLY A 287 15.31 12.13 -0.53
N ASN A 288 14.99 11.03 0.15
CA ASN A 288 14.74 9.76 -0.53
C ASN A 288 13.32 9.77 -1.11
N TYR A 289 13.16 9.31 -2.35
CA TYR A 289 11.85 9.22 -2.96
C TYR A 289 11.10 7.98 -2.48
N TRP A 290 9.82 8.16 -2.16
CA TRP A 290 8.87 7.13 -1.82
C TRP A 290 7.61 7.31 -2.67
N HIS A 291 6.96 6.21 -2.99
CA HIS A 291 5.70 6.20 -3.68
C HIS A 291 4.64 5.62 -2.75
N VAL A 292 3.54 6.36 -2.55
CA VAL A 292 2.34 5.84 -1.89
C VAL A 292 1.31 5.53 -2.96
N SER A 293 0.59 4.42 -2.85
CA SER A 293 -0.37 4.02 -3.89
C SER A 293 -1.53 3.20 -3.33
N THR A 294 -2.50 2.92 -4.20
CA THR A 294 -3.63 2.05 -3.95
C THR A 294 -3.26 0.56 -4.11
N ILE A 295 -3.76 -0.26 -3.18
CA ILE A 295 -3.76 -1.72 -3.18
C ILE A 295 -5.20 -2.21 -3.39
N ALA A 296 -5.40 -3.17 -4.28
CA ALA A 296 -6.72 -3.73 -4.59
C ALA A 296 -7.05 -4.93 -3.68
N ILE A 297 -8.28 -4.98 -3.18
CA ILE A 297 -8.86 -6.13 -2.47
C ILE A 297 -10.10 -6.62 -3.24
N SER A 298 -11.06 -5.71 -3.46
CA SER A 298 -12.19 -5.92 -4.37
C SER A 298 -13.04 -7.17 -4.10
N VAL A 299 -13.33 -7.49 -2.83
CA VAL A 299 -14.10 -8.69 -2.44
C VAL A 299 -15.57 -8.38 -2.27
N LYS A 300 -15.91 -7.40 -1.43
CA LYS A 300 -17.30 -7.01 -1.14
C LYS A 300 -17.82 -5.96 -2.11
N ASN A 301 -16.91 -5.23 -2.75
CA ASN A 301 -17.20 -4.26 -3.79
C ASN A 301 -15.94 -4.04 -4.62
N ASN A 302 -16.06 -3.74 -5.91
CA ASN A 302 -14.92 -3.54 -6.80
C ASN A 302 -13.96 -2.42 -6.36
N PHE A 303 -14.40 -1.48 -5.52
CA PHE A 303 -13.60 -0.38 -4.97
C PHE A 303 -13.09 -0.61 -3.54
N GLU A 304 -13.18 -1.83 -3.01
CA GLU A 304 -12.57 -2.20 -1.72
C GLU A 304 -11.04 -2.20 -1.85
N ARG A 305 -10.39 -1.23 -1.20
CA ARG A 305 -8.98 -0.88 -1.44
C ARG A 305 -8.25 -0.48 -0.15
N ARG A 306 -6.91 -0.56 -0.17
CA ARG A 306 -5.99 -0.15 0.92
C ARG A 306 -4.82 0.66 0.36
N LEU A 307 -3.92 1.09 1.23
CA LEU A 307 -2.75 1.88 0.83
C LEU A 307 -1.44 1.09 1.00
N GLY A 308 -0.53 1.27 0.05
CA GLY A 308 0.83 0.75 0.09
C GLY A 308 1.87 1.87 0.05
N LEU A 309 3.02 1.63 0.67
CA LEU A 309 4.20 2.50 0.64
C LEU A 309 5.40 1.76 0.07
N TRP A 310 6.07 2.35 -0.92
CA TRP A 310 7.11 1.70 -1.73
C TRP A 310 8.35 2.61 -1.89
N PRO A 311 9.58 2.09 -1.76
CA PRO A 311 10.78 2.83 -2.14
C PRO A 311 10.77 3.19 -3.64
N ALA A 312 11.07 4.43 -3.99
CA ALA A 312 11.13 4.90 -5.37
C ALA A 312 12.38 5.74 -5.63
N GLY A 313 12.63 6.08 -6.90
CA GLY A 313 13.75 6.95 -7.28
C GLY A 313 13.86 7.18 -8.79
N PHE A 314 15.00 7.75 -9.17
CA PHE A 314 15.41 7.99 -10.54
C PHE A 314 16.79 7.38 -10.74
N ASP A 315 16.99 6.65 -11.83
CA ASP A 315 18.32 6.15 -12.20
C ASP A 315 19.16 7.23 -12.93
N GLU A 316 20.40 6.90 -13.25
CA GLU A 316 21.35 7.84 -13.87
C GLU A 316 20.91 8.31 -15.27
N ASP A 317 20.09 7.53 -15.98
CA ASP A 317 19.52 7.88 -17.29
C ASP A 317 18.19 8.64 -17.17
N GLY A 318 17.73 8.92 -15.95
CA GLY A 318 16.46 9.56 -15.68
C GLY A 318 15.25 8.64 -15.87
N MET A 319 15.40 7.31 -15.76
CA MET A 319 14.25 6.42 -15.64
C MET A 319 13.73 6.48 -14.20
N MET A 320 12.44 6.78 -14.06
CA MET A 320 11.77 6.71 -12.77
C MET A 320 11.42 5.26 -12.46
N TYR A 321 11.77 4.79 -11.25
CA TYR A 321 11.57 3.40 -10.81
C TYR A 321 10.93 3.31 -9.42
N CYS A 322 10.16 2.26 -9.20
CA CYS A 322 9.59 1.89 -7.90
C CYS A 322 10.00 0.45 -7.56
N ASN A 323 10.46 0.21 -6.33
CA ASN A 323 10.85 -1.11 -5.86
C ASN A 323 9.70 -1.75 -5.07
N THR A 324 9.02 -2.71 -5.71
CA THR A 324 7.91 -3.47 -5.12
C THR A 324 8.29 -4.91 -4.74
N THR A 325 9.57 -5.27 -4.93
CA THR A 325 10.11 -6.61 -4.61
C THR A 325 9.94 -6.90 -3.12
N PHE A 326 9.27 -8.02 -2.79
CA PHE A 326 8.86 -8.33 -1.41
C PHE A 326 8.09 -7.19 -0.72
N GLY A 327 7.48 -6.26 -1.46
CA GLY A 327 6.94 -5.02 -0.88
C GLY A 327 5.76 -5.19 0.10
N ASP A 328 5.27 -6.41 0.27
CA ASP A 328 4.31 -6.86 1.28
C ASP A 328 4.96 -7.74 2.36
N TYR A 329 6.29 -7.69 2.51
CA TYR A 329 7.07 -8.26 3.60
C TYR A 329 7.75 -7.11 4.38
N PRO A 330 8.31 -7.36 5.58
CA PRO A 330 8.92 -6.31 6.37
C PRO A 330 10.08 -5.58 5.70
N HIS A 331 9.97 -4.26 5.62
CA HIS A 331 10.96 -3.33 5.05
C HIS A 331 11.39 -2.29 6.09
N TYR A 332 12.62 -1.78 5.99
CA TYR A 332 13.10 -0.74 6.90
C TYR A 332 12.50 0.64 6.58
N LEU A 333 11.97 1.32 7.60
CA LEU A 333 11.56 2.73 7.54
C LEU A 333 12.77 3.67 7.35
N PRO A 334 12.58 4.90 6.83
CA PRO A 334 13.67 5.87 6.70
C PRO A 334 14.37 6.19 8.03
N LYS A 335 15.70 6.12 8.04
CA LYS A 335 16.55 6.56 9.17
C LYS A 335 17.66 7.52 8.75
N GLY A 336 17.67 7.91 7.48
CA GLY A 336 18.75 8.67 6.84
C GLY A 336 18.62 8.60 5.33
N LYS A 337 19.60 9.16 4.62
CA LYS A 337 19.73 8.99 3.17
C LYS A 337 19.90 7.51 2.83
N ALA A 338 19.30 7.08 1.73
CA ALA A 338 19.32 5.72 1.25
C ALA A 338 19.35 5.67 -0.28
N ASN A 339 20.02 4.65 -0.81
CA ASN A 339 19.94 4.29 -2.22
C ASN A 339 18.81 3.28 -2.40
N HIS A 340 17.70 3.67 -3.05
CA HIS A 340 16.56 2.76 -3.26
C HIS A 340 16.73 1.77 -4.42
N LEU A 341 17.85 1.84 -5.16
CA LEU A 341 18.27 0.73 -6.02
C LEU A 341 18.75 -0.47 -5.19
N GLU A 342 19.19 -0.24 -3.95
CA GLU A 342 19.47 -1.28 -2.98
C GLU A 342 18.19 -1.65 -2.22
N SER A 343 18.04 -2.94 -1.91
CA SER A 343 16.83 -3.44 -1.26
C SER A 343 16.69 -2.89 0.16
N ARG A 344 15.47 -2.46 0.50
CA ARG A 344 15.07 -2.10 1.87
C ARG A 344 14.43 -3.27 2.62
N PHE A 345 14.33 -4.44 1.98
CA PHE A 345 13.79 -5.66 2.56
C PHE A 345 14.68 -6.14 3.72
N THR A 346 14.05 -6.51 4.84
CA THR A 346 14.76 -6.98 6.05
C THR A 346 15.38 -8.37 5.90
N GLY A 347 14.97 -9.14 4.89
CA GLY A 347 15.28 -10.56 4.80
C GLY A 347 14.45 -11.43 5.75
N TRP A 348 13.42 -10.88 6.40
CA TRP A 348 12.48 -11.64 7.22
C TRP A 348 11.44 -12.28 6.31
N MET A 349 11.50 -13.60 6.20
CA MET A 349 10.65 -14.41 5.34
C MET A 349 9.34 -14.76 6.05
N LEU A 350 8.31 -15.04 5.26
CA LEU A 350 7.04 -15.53 5.76
C LEU A 350 7.20 -16.98 6.21
N LEU A 351 6.83 -17.25 7.46
CA LEU A 351 7.06 -18.54 8.12
C LEU A 351 5.88 -19.49 8.04
N ASN A 352 4.69 -19.03 7.64
CA ASN A 352 3.46 -19.80 7.80
C ASN A 352 2.56 -19.89 6.55
N TYR A 353 3.07 -19.60 5.35
CA TYR A 353 2.33 -19.79 4.11
C TYR A 353 1.80 -21.23 3.96
N ASN A 354 0.48 -21.37 3.84
CA ASN A 354 -0.25 -22.64 3.70
C ASN A 354 0.10 -23.70 4.76
N LYS A 355 0.58 -23.27 5.93
CA LYS A 355 0.89 -24.18 7.05
C LYS A 355 -0.37 -24.49 7.87
N PRO A 356 -0.35 -25.56 8.69
CA PRO A 356 -1.50 -25.94 9.49
C PRO A 356 -1.93 -24.84 10.47
N VAL A 357 -3.24 -24.68 10.62
CA VAL A 357 -3.86 -23.78 11.59
C VAL A 357 -4.92 -24.52 12.39
N SER A 358 -5.11 -24.11 13.64
CA SER A 358 -6.22 -24.53 14.50
C SER A 358 -6.97 -23.31 14.98
N VAL A 359 -8.29 -23.38 15.08
CA VAL A 359 -9.13 -22.24 15.45
C VAL A 359 -10.12 -22.62 16.54
N SER A 360 -10.59 -21.61 17.27
CA SER A 360 -11.67 -21.75 18.24
C SER A 360 -13.00 -22.16 17.59
N SER A 361 -13.32 -21.59 16.44
CA SER A 361 -14.57 -21.81 15.72
C SER A 361 -14.44 -21.39 14.25
N THR A 362 -15.45 -21.69 13.43
CA THR A 362 -15.52 -21.24 12.03
C THR A 362 -16.96 -20.86 11.68
N TYR A 363 -17.12 -19.72 11.04
CA TYR A 363 -18.38 -19.27 10.48
C TYR A 363 -18.51 -19.77 9.04
N GLY A 364 -19.47 -20.67 8.79
CA GLY A 364 -19.79 -21.13 7.43
C GLY A 364 -18.58 -21.62 6.63
N GLY A 365 -18.43 -21.09 5.41
CA GLY A 365 -17.36 -21.44 4.46
C GLY A 365 -16.06 -20.65 4.59
N PHE A 366 -15.91 -19.81 5.62
CA PHE A 366 -14.70 -19.01 5.83
C PHE A 366 -13.62 -19.84 6.52
N TYR A 367 -13.02 -20.79 5.79
CA TYR A 367 -12.13 -21.81 6.33
C TYR A 367 -10.86 -21.24 6.98
N PRO A 368 -10.32 -21.91 8.04
CA PRO A 368 -9.13 -21.44 8.77
C PRO A 368 -7.90 -21.14 7.90
N ASN A 369 -7.62 -21.98 6.90
CA ASN A 369 -6.43 -21.83 6.06
C ASN A 369 -6.45 -20.58 5.18
N ASN A 370 -7.61 -19.95 4.97
CA ASN A 370 -7.71 -18.66 4.28
C ASN A 370 -7.00 -17.53 5.05
N ALA A 371 -6.67 -17.70 6.33
CA ALA A 371 -5.88 -16.71 7.07
C ALA A 371 -4.37 -16.78 6.79
N VAL A 372 -3.90 -17.80 6.05
CA VAL A 372 -2.46 -18.06 5.83
C VAL A 372 -2.15 -18.48 4.38
N ASP A 373 -3.05 -18.22 3.44
CA ASP A 373 -2.92 -18.58 2.02
C ASP A 373 -2.27 -17.49 1.15
N GLU A 374 -1.87 -16.37 1.78
CA GLU A 374 -1.30 -15.17 1.14
C GLU A 374 -2.18 -14.57 0.01
N ASP A 375 -3.50 -14.64 0.15
CA ASP A 375 -4.44 -13.86 -0.66
C ASP A 375 -5.31 -12.99 0.26
N ILE A 376 -5.10 -11.66 0.25
CA ILE A 376 -5.88 -10.72 1.08
C ILE A 376 -7.40 -10.76 0.82
N ARG A 377 -7.80 -11.39 -0.31
CA ARG A 377 -9.19 -11.46 -0.78
C ARG A 377 -9.95 -12.64 -0.19
N THR A 378 -9.25 -13.63 0.33
CA THR A 378 -9.83 -14.74 1.10
C THR A 378 -9.64 -14.42 2.59
N TYR A 379 -10.50 -15.00 3.43
CA TYR A 379 -10.35 -14.85 4.88
C TYR A 379 -10.99 -16.01 5.64
N TRP A 380 -10.47 -16.25 6.83
CA TRP A 380 -11.12 -17.03 7.88
C TRP A 380 -12.02 -16.11 8.71
N SER A 381 -13.15 -16.63 9.19
CA SER A 381 -13.97 -15.97 10.20
C SER A 381 -14.33 -16.94 11.31
N ALA A 382 -14.14 -16.51 12.55
CA ALA A 382 -14.74 -17.15 13.71
C ALA A 382 -16.27 -17.00 13.69
N ALA A 383 -16.99 -17.83 14.46
CA ALA A 383 -18.44 -17.74 14.60
C ALA A 383 -18.89 -16.43 15.29
N THR A 384 -18.06 -15.90 16.18
CA THR A 384 -18.34 -14.68 16.96
C THR A 384 -17.16 -13.71 16.97
N SER A 385 -17.33 -12.57 17.65
CA SER A 385 -16.24 -11.64 18.02
C SER A 385 -15.88 -11.74 19.51
N GLY A 386 -16.22 -12.86 20.16
CA GLY A 386 -16.01 -13.07 21.59
C GLY A 386 -14.55 -13.19 21.99
N LYS A 387 -14.27 -12.95 23.28
CA LYS A 387 -12.93 -13.05 23.91
C LYS A 387 -12.34 -14.48 23.90
N ASN A 388 -13.16 -15.47 23.60
CA ASN A 388 -12.80 -16.87 23.51
C ASN A 388 -12.39 -17.29 22.09
N GLU A 389 -12.48 -16.39 21.11
CA GLU A 389 -12.09 -16.68 19.74
C GLU A 389 -10.58 -16.53 19.56
N TRP A 390 -9.96 -17.50 18.88
CA TRP A 390 -8.52 -17.54 18.67
C TRP A 390 -8.16 -18.34 17.42
N ILE A 391 -6.96 -18.08 16.91
CA ILE A 391 -6.31 -18.88 15.87
C ILE A 391 -4.88 -19.23 16.32
N ILE A 392 -4.46 -20.45 16.08
CA ILE A 392 -3.10 -20.96 16.28
C ILE A 392 -2.54 -21.34 14.92
N SER A 393 -1.37 -20.81 14.57
CA SER A 393 -0.60 -21.22 13.40
C SER A 393 0.59 -22.07 13.84
N ASP A 394 0.73 -23.26 13.24
CA ASP A 394 1.92 -24.13 13.38
C ASP A 394 2.90 -23.77 12.26
N LEU A 395 4.07 -23.25 12.62
CA LEU A 395 5.16 -22.92 11.69
C LEU A 395 5.84 -24.17 11.09
N GLY A 396 5.47 -25.37 11.54
CA GLY A 396 5.99 -26.66 11.08
C GLY A 396 7.31 -27.06 11.76
N ALA A 397 8.17 -26.09 12.03
CA ALA A 397 9.44 -26.26 12.75
C ALA A 397 9.72 -25.09 13.70
N LEU A 398 10.67 -25.26 14.61
CA LEU A 398 11.20 -24.13 15.36
C LEU A 398 11.80 -23.12 14.39
N SER A 399 11.41 -21.86 14.57
CA SER A 399 11.85 -20.73 13.76
C SER A 399 12.05 -19.52 14.66
N THR A 400 12.94 -18.63 14.24
CA THR A 400 13.11 -17.33 14.86
C THR A 400 12.06 -16.38 14.28
N VAL A 401 11.15 -15.88 15.11
CA VAL A 401 10.11 -14.92 14.74
C VAL A 401 10.55 -13.51 15.10
N ASN A 402 10.44 -12.60 14.14
CA ASN A 402 10.81 -11.18 14.27
C ASN A 402 9.60 -10.26 14.33
N ALA A 403 8.52 -10.60 13.62
CA ALA A 403 7.32 -9.77 13.58
C ALA A 403 6.08 -10.61 13.25
N VAL A 404 4.90 -10.08 13.60
CA VAL A 404 3.61 -10.64 13.21
C VAL A 404 2.72 -9.52 12.66
N GLN A 405 2.16 -9.71 11.47
CA GLN A 405 1.14 -8.84 10.91
C GLN A 405 -0.23 -9.50 11.01
N ILE A 406 -1.23 -8.73 11.43
CA ILE A 406 -2.63 -9.12 11.54
C ILE A 406 -3.41 -8.27 10.54
N ASN A 407 -4.06 -8.94 9.59
CA ASN A 407 -4.94 -8.32 8.61
C ASN A 407 -6.35 -8.81 8.89
N TYR A 408 -7.19 -7.92 9.39
CA TYR A 408 -8.57 -8.21 9.71
C TYR A 408 -9.44 -8.17 8.45
N ALA A 409 -10.46 -9.02 8.41
CA ALA A 409 -11.50 -8.99 7.40
C ALA A 409 -12.80 -8.46 8.04
N ASP A 410 -13.48 -7.52 7.39
CA ASP A 410 -14.63 -6.81 7.97
C ASP A 410 -15.93 -7.66 7.99
N GLN A 411 -15.87 -8.95 8.31
CA GLN A 411 -17.03 -9.85 8.29
C GLN A 411 -18.15 -9.33 9.20
N ASP A 412 -19.34 -9.11 8.63
CA ASP A 412 -20.53 -8.56 9.29
C ASP A 412 -20.27 -7.23 10.02
N ALA A 413 -19.34 -6.41 9.53
CA ALA A 413 -19.17 -5.06 10.03
C ALA A 413 -20.45 -4.23 9.84
N GLU A 414 -20.68 -3.26 10.74
CA GLU A 414 -21.94 -2.53 10.81
C GLU A 414 -21.83 -1.05 10.39
N PHE A 415 -20.61 -0.54 10.20
CA PHE A 415 -20.36 0.89 9.98
C PHE A 415 -20.36 1.31 8.51
N LEU A 416 -20.68 2.59 8.28
CA LEU A 416 -20.48 3.31 7.02
C LEU A 416 -19.66 4.57 7.33
N GLY A 417 -18.76 4.94 6.44
CA GLY A 417 -17.90 6.11 6.63
C GLY A 417 -16.92 6.00 7.80
N LYS A 418 -16.35 7.13 8.22
CA LYS A 418 -15.43 7.18 9.37
C LYS A 418 -16.19 7.00 10.67
N SER A 419 -15.72 6.06 11.50
CA SER A 419 -16.24 5.79 12.84
C SER A 419 -15.28 6.29 13.92
N SER A 420 -15.81 6.74 15.05
CA SER A 420 -15.02 7.24 16.19
C SER A 420 -15.10 6.30 17.39
N GLY A 421 -14.03 6.24 18.19
CA GLY A 421 -14.00 5.46 19.43
C GLY A 421 -14.00 3.95 19.22
N VAL A 422 -13.66 3.49 18.01
CA VAL A 422 -13.54 2.08 17.63
C VAL A 422 -12.08 1.63 17.76
N PHE A 423 -11.87 0.39 18.18
CA PHE A 423 -10.52 -0.14 18.41
C PHE A 423 -10.48 -1.66 18.32
N HIS A 424 -9.27 -2.22 18.17
CA HIS A 424 -9.02 -3.66 18.27
C HIS A 424 -8.26 -3.98 19.56
N GLN A 425 -8.56 -5.11 20.21
CA GLN A 425 -7.74 -5.62 21.31
C GLN A 425 -7.46 -7.10 21.11
N TYR A 426 -6.22 -7.49 21.34
CA TYR A 426 -5.77 -8.85 21.16
C TYR A 426 -4.50 -9.15 21.97
N ARG A 427 -4.13 -10.43 22.00
CA ARG A 427 -2.83 -10.89 22.50
C ARG A 427 -2.21 -11.87 21.51
N ILE A 428 -0.89 -11.83 21.39
CA ILE A 428 -0.12 -12.83 20.65
C ILE A 428 0.72 -13.62 21.63
N TRP A 429 0.58 -14.94 21.56
CA TRP A 429 1.33 -15.89 22.36
C TRP A 429 2.22 -16.75 21.46
N SER A 430 3.40 -17.11 21.94
CA SER A 430 4.29 -18.05 21.28
C SER A 430 4.42 -19.34 22.10
N SER A 431 4.70 -20.45 21.42
CA SER A 431 5.02 -21.72 22.06
C SER A 431 5.98 -22.55 21.22
N THR A 432 6.85 -23.33 21.87
CA THR A 432 7.70 -24.32 21.21
C THR A 432 7.02 -25.69 21.11
N ASP A 433 6.02 -25.97 21.96
CA ASP A 433 5.41 -27.30 22.13
C ASP A 433 3.88 -27.32 22.01
N GLY A 434 3.24 -26.17 21.82
CA GLY A 434 1.79 -25.99 21.73
C GLY A 434 1.07 -26.11 23.08
N LYS A 435 1.80 -26.28 24.18
CA LYS A 435 1.26 -26.52 25.54
C LYS A 435 1.61 -25.39 26.49
N LYS A 436 2.88 -24.97 26.51
CA LYS A 436 3.36 -23.85 27.31
C LYS A 436 3.41 -22.60 26.44
N TRP A 437 2.69 -21.57 26.86
CA TRP A 437 2.52 -20.34 26.08
C TRP A 437 3.19 -19.16 26.78
N GLN A 438 3.93 -18.38 26.01
CA GLN A 438 4.54 -17.13 26.45
C GLN A 438 3.85 -15.96 25.74
N LEU A 439 3.45 -14.94 26.48
CA LEU A 439 2.91 -13.71 25.90
C LEU A 439 4.05 -12.92 25.25
N ILE A 440 3.93 -12.61 23.96
CA ILE A 440 4.95 -11.85 23.21
C ILE A 440 4.45 -10.49 22.73
N VAL A 441 3.14 -10.31 22.57
CA VAL A 441 2.50 -9.02 22.30
C VAL A 441 1.21 -8.92 23.12
N ASP A 442 1.07 -7.85 23.90
CA ASP A 442 -0.15 -7.55 24.64
C ASP A 442 -0.77 -6.22 24.18
N LYS A 443 -1.84 -6.30 23.40
CA LYS A 443 -2.69 -5.17 23.03
C LYS A 443 -4.07 -5.27 23.67
N SER A 444 -4.18 -5.90 24.85
CA SER A 444 -5.44 -6.03 25.59
C SER A 444 -6.01 -4.72 26.13
N ARG A 445 -5.23 -3.63 26.08
CA ARG A 445 -5.65 -2.28 26.45
C ARG A 445 -5.52 -1.28 25.29
N ASN A 446 -5.31 -1.76 24.07
CA ASN A 446 -5.24 -0.89 22.90
C ASN A 446 -6.59 -0.20 22.69
N ASP A 447 -6.54 1.10 22.39
CA ASP A 447 -7.67 1.98 22.16
C ASP A 447 -7.66 2.58 20.74
N LYS A 448 -6.82 2.02 19.85
CA LYS A 448 -6.69 2.42 18.45
C LYS A 448 -7.33 1.40 17.51
N ASP A 449 -7.86 1.88 16.39
CA ASP A 449 -8.26 1.02 15.29
C ASP A 449 -7.03 0.63 14.45
N VAL A 450 -6.73 -0.67 14.38
CA VAL A 450 -5.52 -1.23 13.77
C VAL A 450 -5.85 -2.41 12.83
N PRO A 451 -6.58 -2.18 11.72
CA PRO A 451 -7.06 -3.25 10.84
C PRO A 451 -5.95 -4.02 10.11
N HIS A 452 -4.73 -3.49 10.03
CA HIS A 452 -3.56 -4.12 9.41
C HIS A 452 -2.34 -4.09 10.33
N ASP A 453 -2.55 -4.32 11.63
CA ASP A 453 -1.53 -4.16 12.66
C ASP A 453 -0.25 -4.95 12.38
N TYR A 454 0.89 -4.28 12.44
CA TYR A 454 2.21 -4.88 12.27
C TYR A 454 3.00 -4.76 13.57
N ALA A 455 3.15 -5.88 14.26
CA ALA A 455 3.86 -5.96 15.53
C ALA A 455 5.29 -6.44 15.32
N GLU A 456 6.23 -5.50 15.19
CA GLU A 456 7.68 -5.78 15.30
C GLU A 456 8.02 -6.19 16.74
N LEU A 457 8.62 -7.36 16.92
CA LEU A 457 9.02 -7.83 18.24
C LEU A 457 10.30 -7.12 18.68
N ARG A 458 10.31 -6.59 19.91
CA ARG A 458 11.49 -5.94 20.50
C ARG A 458 12.72 -6.85 20.48
N ASN A 459 12.51 -8.13 20.78
CA ASN A 459 13.52 -9.17 20.66
C ASN A 459 12.90 -10.32 19.85
N PRO A 460 13.62 -10.89 18.88
CA PRO A 460 13.17 -12.09 18.19
C PRO A 460 12.90 -13.22 19.18
N VAL A 461 11.90 -14.05 18.90
CA VAL A 461 11.52 -15.19 19.75
C VAL A 461 11.66 -16.49 18.98
N GLU A 462 12.17 -17.52 19.64
CA GLU A 462 12.25 -18.87 19.07
C GLU A 462 10.96 -19.62 19.39
N CYS A 463 10.20 -20.01 18.36
CA CYS A 463 8.95 -20.75 18.57
C CYS A 463 8.55 -21.58 17.36
N ARG A 464 7.57 -22.47 17.55
CA ARG A 464 6.92 -23.23 16.49
C ARG A 464 5.44 -22.85 16.34
N PHE A 465 4.80 -22.37 17.39
CA PHE A 465 3.38 -22.03 17.37
C PHE A 465 3.19 -20.56 17.71
N ILE A 466 2.35 -19.89 16.94
CA ILE A 466 1.86 -18.54 17.23
C ILE A 466 0.35 -18.61 17.45
N LYS A 467 -0.13 -18.08 18.57
CA LYS A 467 -1.57 -17.95 18.87
C LYS A 467 -1.95 -16.48 18.88
N LEU A 468 -2.93 -16.10 18.07
CA LEU A 468 -3.64 -14.84 18.18
C LEU A 468 -4.95 -15.06 18.94
N GLU A 469 -5.10 -14.37 20.06
CA GLU A 469 -6.30 -14.37 20.90
C GLU A 469 -7.05 -13.05 20.72
N ASN A 470 -8.31 -13.11 20.32
CA ASN A 470 -9.18 -11.95 20.20
C ASN A 470 -9.67 -11.50 21.59
N ILE A 471 -9.71 -10.19 21.84
CA ILE A 471 -10.27 -9.61 23.06
C ILE A 471 -11.42 -8.65 22.73
N HIS A 472 -11.27 -7.86 21.67
CA HIS A 472 -12.31 -6.94 21.21
C HIS A 472 -12.15 -6.66 19.72
N MET A 473 -13.26 -6.74 19.00
CA MET A 473 -13.41 -6.26 17.63
C MET A 473 -14.21 -4.95 17.64
N PRO A 474 -13.89 -3.98 16.79
CA PRO A 474 -14.63 -2.72 16.71
C PRO A 474 -16.08 -2.90 16.26
N THR A 475 -16.34 -3.92 15.44
CA THR A 475 -17.65 -4.34 14.95
C THR A 475 -17.51 -5.73 14.30
N GLY A 476 -18.62 -6.35 13.92
CA GLY A 476 -18.62 -7.61 13.19
C GLY A 476 -18.03 -8.79 13.95
N LYS A 477 -17.53 -9.77 13.20
CA LYS A 477 -16.91 -11.01 13.70
C LYS A 477 -15.39 -10.90 13.78
N PHE A 478 -14.76 -11.78 14.56
CA PHE A 478 -13.31 -11.93 14.49
C PHE A 478 -12.93 -12.69 13.21
N ALA A 479 -12.50 -11.96 12.20
CA ALA A 479 -12.14 -12.51 10.90
C ALA A 479 -10.81 -11.94 10.42
N LEU A 480 -10.03 -12.78 9.74
CA LEU A 480 -8.65 -12.50 9.34
C LEU A 480 -8.43 -12.91 7.90
N SER A 481 -8.03 -11.95 7.06
CA SER A 481 -7.47 -12.22 5.73
C SER A 481 -6.00 -12.56 5.77
N GLY A 482 -5.32 -12.31 6.90
CA GLY A 482 -3.91 -12.67 7.04
C GLY A 482 -3.43 -12.66 8.49
N LEU A 483 -3.03 -13.82 9.01
CA LEU A 483 -2.14 -13.93 10.16
C LEU A 483 -0.74 -14.26 9.62
N ARG A 484 0.10 -13.24 9.43
CA ARG A 484 1.37 -13.38 8.70
C ARG A 484 2.52 -13.30 9.70
N VAL A 485 3.29 -14.38 9.82
CA VAL A 485 4.39 -14.48 10.78
C VAL A 485 5.72 -14.37 10.04
N PHE A 486 6.54 -13.39 10.40
CA PHE A 486 7.79 -13.09 9.71
C PHE A 486 9.02 -13.39 10.56
N GLY A 487 10.06 -13.92 9.94
CA GLY A 487 11.34 -14.19 10.58
C GLY A 487 12.25 -15.08 9.74
N LYS A 488 12.93 -16.05 10.35
CA LYS A 488 13.76 -17.03 9.64
C LYS A 488 13.59 -18.43 10.23
N GLY A 489 13.42 -19.41 9.34
CA GLY A 489 13.61 -20.81 9.70
C GLY A 489 15.10 -21.19 9.81
N HIS A 490 15.35 -22.41 10.28
CA HIS A 490 16.71 -22.97 10.45
C HIS A 490 17.08 -24.02 9.39
N GLY A 491 16.30 -24.11 8.32
CA GLY A 491 16.55 -24.99 7.19
C GLY A 491 17.48 -24.39 6.14
N SER A 492 17.57 -25.03 4.99
CA SER A 492 18.31 -24.52 3.83
C SER A 492 17.48 -23.52 3.01
N LYS A 493 18.15 -22.48 2.50
CA LYS A 493 17.61 -21.67 1.41
C LYS A 493 17.36 -22.55 0.17
N PRO A 494 16.48 -22.16 -0.76
CA PRO A 494 16.27 -22.93 -1.97
C PRO A 494 17.52 -22.98 -2.83
N GLU A 495 17.62 -24.02 -3.65
CA GLU A 495 18.62 -24.05 -4.71
C GLU A 495 18.32 -22.99 -5.78
N LYS A 496 19.36 -22.64 -6.55
CA LYS A 496 19.21 -21.79 -7.72
C LYS A 496 18.23 -22.43 -8.71
N VAL A 497 17.33 -21.64 -9.28
CA VAL A 497 16.43 -22.11 -10.34
C VAL A 497 17.28 -22.60 -11.52
N LYS A 498 17.04 -23.84 -11.98
CA LYS A 498 17.88 -24.47 -13.00
C LYS A 498 17.79 -23.77 -14.35
N GLU A 499 16.59 -23.35 -14.72
CA GLU A 499 16.30 -22.74 -16.02
C GLU A 499 15.03 -21.88 -15.94
N LEU A 500 15.02 -20.76 -16.66
CA LEU A 500 13.84 -19.98 -16.92
C LEU A 500 13.60 -19.97 -18.44
N ILE A 501 12.41 -20.38 -18.85
CA ILE A 501 11.98 -20.34 -20.26
C ILE A 501 11.06 -19.14 -20.42
N VAL A 502 11.36 -18.29 -21.40
CA VAL A 502 10.56 -17.13 -21.80
C VAL A 502 10.04 -17.36 -23.22
N LEU A 503 8.75 -17.70 -23.35
CA LEU A 503 8.12 -17.92 -24.65
C LEU A 503 7.35 -16.66 -25.07
N ARG A 504 8.02 -15.75 -25.77
CA ARG A 504 7.39 -14.58 -26.40
C ARG A 504 6.82 -14.97 -27.76
N THR A 505 5.59 -14.53 -28.04
CA THR A 505 4.87 -14.92 -29.26
C THR A 505 4.88 -13.79 -30.30
N GLU A 506 5.02 -14.15 -31.58
CA GLU A 506 4.90 -13.21 -32.70
C GLU A 506 3.46 -12.69 -32.88
N ASN A 507 2.44 -13.43 -32.42
CA ASN A 507 1.04 -13.01 -32.52
C ASN A 507 0.72 -11.82 -31.62
N ASP A 508 1.40 -11.72 -30.47
CA ASP A 508 1.28 -10.61 -29.55
C ASP A 508 2.57 -10.42 -28.74
N LYS A 509 3.48 -9.59 -29.25
CA LYS A 509 4.78 -9.31 -28.61
C LYS A 509 4.68 -8.59 -27.26
N ARG A 510 3.50 -8.17 -26.84
CA ARG A 510 3.24 -7.66 -25.47
C ARG A 510 3.15 -8.78 -24.44
N SER A 511 3.07 -10.03 -24.89
CA SER A 511 2.77 -11.20 -24.08
C SER A 511 3.87 -12.27 -24.13
N ALA A 512 4.11 -12.94 -23.01
CA ALA A 512 5.01 -14.09 -22.92
C ALA A 512 4.50 -15.12 -21.91
N TRP A 513 4.75 -16.39 -22.18
CA TRP A 513 4.59 -17.46 -21.20
C TRP A 513 5.92 -17.77 -20.55
N LEU A 514 5.99 -17.58 -19.23
CA LEU A 514 7.17 -17.85 -18.41
C LEU A 514 7.01 -19.20 -17.74
N LYS A 515 8.03 -20.05 -17.77
CA LYS A 515 8.00 -21.38 -17.15
C LYS A 515 9.37 -21.81 -16.63
N TRP A 516 9.40 -22.52 -15.52
CA TRP A 516 10.64 -23.04 -14.93
C TRP A 516 10.43 -24.40 -14.24
N PRO A 517 11.49 -25.20 -14.06
CA PRO A 517 11.44 -26.38 -13.21
C PRO A 517 11.18 -25.99 -11.75
N VAL A 518 10.34 -26.77 -11.07
CA VAL A 518 10.10 -26.61 -9.63
C VAL A 518 11.41 -26.86 -8.86
N VAL A 519 11.69 -26.01 -7.87
CA VAL A 519 12.73 -26.20 -6.86
C VAL A 519 12.08 -26.80 -5.62
N ASP A 520 12.52 -27.98 -5.19
CA ASP A 520 11.81 -28.85 -4.24
C ASP A 520 11.45 -28.18 -2.89
N ASN A 521 12.34 -27.34 -2.36
CA ASN A 521 12.14 -26.63 -1.08
C ASN A 521 11.77 -25.15 -1.26
N ALA A 522 11.28 -24.73 -2.43
CA ALA A 522 10.84 -23.36 -2.68
C ALA A 522 9.35 -23.17 -2.34
N THR A 523 9.06 -22.08 -1.63
CA THR A 523 7.69 -21.61 -1.36
C THR A 523 7.16 -20.77 -2.52
N GLY A 524 8.05 -20.01 -3.16
CA GLY A 524 7.71 -19.17 -4.29
C GLY A 524 8.94 -18.68 -5.04
N TYR A 525 8.68 -17.82 -6.02
CA TYR A 525 9.68 -17.27 -6.92
C TYR A 525 9.43 -15.78 -7.12
N ASN A 526 10.51 -15.02 -7.28
CA ASN A 526 10.46 -13.65 -7.78
C ASN A 526 11.05 -13.60 -9.18
N ILE A 527 10.26 -13.10 -10.13
CA ILE A 527 10.67 -12.88 -11.51
C ILE A 527 10.90 -11.39 -11.69
N TYR A 528 12.13 -11.01 -11.99
CA TYR A 528 12.51 -9.64 -12.28
C TYR A 528 12.52 -9.41 -13.78
N LEU A 529 12.03 -8.25 -14.20
CA LEU A 529 11.96 -7.87 -15.61
C LEU A 529 12.28 -6.39 -15.83
N GLY A 530 12.82 -6.10 -17.01
CA GLY A 530 13.23 -4.76 -17.42
C GLY A 530 13.51 -4.67 -18.91
N THR A 531 13.78 -3.45 -19.38
CA THR A 531 14.12 -3.17 -20.79
C THR A 531 15.62 -3.14 -21.06
N ALA A 532 16.45 -3.32 -20.03
CA ALA A 532 17.90 -3.45 -20.09
C ALA A 532 18.38 -4.42 -18.99
N PRO A 533 19.54 -5.09 -19.14
CA PRO A 533 20.03 -6.08 -18.18
C PRO A 533 20.32 -5.49 -16.79
N ASP A 534 20.59 -4.21 -16.69
CA ASP A 534 20.86 -3.45 -15.47
C ASP A 534 19.64 -2.69 -14.93
N LYS A 535 18.47 -2.80 -15.61
CA LYS A 535 17.24 -2.04 -15.29
C LYS A 535 16.04 -2.93 -14.99
N LEU A 536 16.25 -3.94 -14.15
CA LEU A 536 15.22 -4.94 -13.79
C LEU A 536 14.34 -4.44 -12.63
N TYR A 537 13.62 -3.33 -12.85
CA TYR A 537 12.90 -2.61 -11.79
C TYR A 537 11.56 -3.24 -11.40
N ASN A 538 10.90 -3.98 -12.29
CA ASN A 538 9.65 -4.65 -11.96
C ASN A 538 9.92 -6.06 -11.42
N CYS A 539 9.07 -6.51 -10.50
CA CYS A 539 9.16 -7.83 -9.87
C CYS A 539 7.78 -8.48 -9.74
N ILE A 540 7.69 -9.76 -10.09
CA ILE A 540 6.48 -10.56 -10.02
C ILE A 540 6.73 -11.69 -9.02
N MET A 541 6.00 -11.66 -7.90
CA MET A 541 6.03 -12.74 -6.92
C MET A 541 5.01 -13.82 -7.29
N VAL A 542 5.47 -15.07 -7.39
CA VAL A 542 4.65 -16.24 -7.75
C VAL A 542 4.77 -17.28 -6.63
N LEU A 543 3.65 -17.60 -5.98
CA LEU A 543 3.58 -18.58 -4.89
C LEU A 543 2.96 -19.90 -5.38
N GLY A 544 3.54 -21.04 -5.00
CA GLY A 544 2.97 -22.37 -5.26
C GLY A 544 2.69 -22.71 -6.73
N ARG A 545 3.38 -22.05 -7.67
CA ARG A 545 3.27 -22.24 -9.13
C ARG A 545 4.65 -22.13 -9.76
N ASN A 546 4.81 -22.69 -10.96
CA ASN A 546 6.05 -22.67 -11.73
C ASN A 546 5.87 -22.13 -13.16
N GLU A 547 4.81 -21.34 -13.36
CA GLU A 547 4.54 -20.65 -14.60
C GLU A 547 3.84 -19.31 -14.36
N TYR A 548 3.96 -18.39 -15.32
CA TYR A 548 3.31 -17.09 -15.29
C TYR A 548 2.99 -16.61 -16.72
N TRP A 549 1.80 -16.05 -16.92
CA TRP A 549 1.38 -15.44 -18.19
C TRP A 549 1.60 -13.94 -18.13
N LEU A 550 2.72 -13.48 -18.68
CA LEU A 550 3.08 -12.07 -18.72
C LEU A 550 2.38 -11.38 -19.88
N LYS A 551 1.80 -10.20 -19.64
CA LYS A 551 1.10 -9.40 -20.67
C LYS A 551 1.46 -7.92 -20.62
N THR A 552 2.50 -7.54 -19.89
CA THR A 552 2.82 -6.13 -19.62
C THR A 552 3.80 -5.50 -20.60
N MET A 553 4.39 -6.27 -21.52
CA MET A 553 5.57 -5.84 -22.26
C MET A 553 5.25 -4.77 -23.31
N ASP A 554 6.25 -3.97 -23.68
CA ASP A 554 6.24 -3.13 -24.88
C ASP A 554 6.57 -4.01 -26.10
N LYS A 555 5.70 -4.00 -27.12
CA LYS A 555 5.89 -4.80 -28.34
C LYS A 555 7.15 -4.44 -29.14
N ASP A 556 7.67 -3.22 -28.98
CA ASP A 556 8.73 -2.67 -29.82
C ASP A 556 10.13 -2.76 -29.16
N LEU A 557 10.23 -3.32 -27.94
CA LEU A 557 11.48 -3.42 -27.20
C LEU A 557 11.86 -4.85 -26.84
N PRO A 558 13.16 -5.16 -26.73
CA PRO A 558 13.63 -6.36 -26.05
C PRO A 558 13.37 -6.27 -24.55
N PHE A 559 13.18 -7.42 -23.92
CA PHE A 559 12.99 -7.55 -22.48
C PHE A 559 14.04 -8.48 -21.88
N TYR A 560 14.39 -8.20 -20.63
CA TYR A 560 15.40 -8.94 -19.88
C TYR A 560 14.75 -9.51 -18.63
N PHE A 561 15.06 -10.78 -18.32
CA PHE A 561 14.44 -11.53 -17.24
C PHE A 561 15.49 -12.20 -16.37
N THR A 562 15.23 -12.27 -15.07
CA THR A 562 15.91 -13.21 -14.17
C THR A 562 14.93 -13.69 -13.11
N ILE A 563 15.15 -14.89 -12.58
CA ILE A 563 14.31 -15.48 -11.53
C ILE A 563 15.17 -15.92 -10.35
N GLU A 564 14.61 -15.84 -9.15
CA GLU A 564 15.13 -16.47 -7.94
C GLU A 564 14.00 -17.22 -7.23
N ALA A 565 14.36 -18.26 -6.48
CA ALA A 565 13.44 -18.99 -5.61
C ALA A 565 13.60 -18.50 -4.17
N PHE A 566 12.54 -18.61 -3.37
CA PHE A 566 12.61 -18.29 -1.94
C PHE A 566 11.76 -19.24 -1.09
N ASN A 567 12.12 -19.37 0.18
CA ASN A 567 11.37 -20.07 1.22
C ASN A 567 11.53 -19.37 2.58
N GLU A 568 11.05 -19.97 3.66
CA GLU A 568 11.15 -19.41 5.02
C GLU A 568 12.59 -19.22 5.54
N ASN A 569 13.58 -19.82 4.87
CA ASN A 569 15.00 -19.77 5.25
C ASN A 569 15.81 -18.77 4.41
N GLY A 570 15.22 -18.20 3.34
CA GLY A 570 15.84 -17.15 2.55
C GLY A 570 15.61 -17.28 1.05
N ILE A 571 16.49 -16.63 0.28
CA ILE A 571 16.40 -16.46 -1.18
C ILE A 571 17.59 -17.16 -1.83
N SER A 572 17.36 -17.84 -2.96
CA SER A 572 18.40 -18.48 -3.75
C SER A 572 19.18 -17.48 -4.60
N GLU A 573 20.23 -17.95 -5.28
CA GLU A 573 20.88 -17.11 -6.29
C GLU A 573 19.98 -16.91 -7.50
N ARG A 574 20.03 -15.71 -8.09
CA ARG A 574 19.37 -15.41 -9.36
C ARG A 574 19.94 -16.24 -10.51
N THR A 575 19.09 -16.57 -11.48
CA THR A 575 19.53 -17.11 -12.78
C THR A 575 20.41 -16.11 -13.53
N GLN A 576 21.04 -16.56 -14.62
CA GLN A 576 21.57 -15.60 -15.58
C GLN A 576 20.43 -14.80 -16.20
N ILE A 577 20.74 -13.58 -16.63
CA ILE A 577 19.78 -12.71 -17.31
C ILE A 577 19.50 -13.26 -18.71
N ILE A 578 18.22 -13.42 -19.03
CA ILE A 578 17.74 -13.91 -20.32
C ILE A 578 17.16 -12.74 -21.09
N LYS A 579 17.60 -12.56 -22.34
CA LYS A 579 17.01 -11.61 -23.28
C LYS A 579 15.89 -12.30 -24.07
N SER A 580 14.77 -11.60 -24.26
CA SER A 580 13.64 -11.98 -25.09
C SER A 580 13.33 -10.86 -26.08
N GLU A 581 13.16 -11.20 -27.36
CA GLU A 581 12.97 -10.26 -28.48
C GLU A 581 11.65 -10.50 -29.19
#